data_AF-Q2SGG2-F1
#
_entry.id   AF-Q2SGG2-F1
#
_cell.length_a   1.000
_cell.length_b   1.000
_cell.length_c   1.000
_cell.angle_alpha   90.00
_cell.angle_beta   90.00
_cell.angle_gamma   90.00
#
_symmetry.space_group_name_H-M   'P 1'
#
loop_
_entity.id
_entity.type
_entity.pdbx_description
1 polymer ?
#
loop_
_entity_poly.entity_id
_entity_poly.type
_entity_poly.pdbx_seq_one_letter_code
_entity_poly.pdbx_strand_id
1 'polypeptide(L)'
;MKKVRGALTLAEGRYDCKTSVSLALDKEAQEKNVVVRSSLLSFEEWRATCHVYGFPFPFLAWIRGENVEAAVVDSREVWVFSVDATRTQDIVQAVRVGMFFFNVTADTLLRDVYVKNLDVGDAQIPSPQALVNGNQALYQNVCVALREAADALAYSGELNFWTYSHHNNPRMPQKALHEAFSSAGATSVMTDNVKSHWTRVGNNQGDPGQHCKSDLHRAIF
;
A
#
# COMPACT_ATOMS: atom_id res chain seq x y z
N MET A 1 -8.02 3.99 -27.80
CA MET A 1 -8.18 3.18 -26.55
C MET A 1 -7.76 4.04 -25.37
N LYS A 2 -8.49 4.01 -24.24
CA LYS A 2 -8.06 4.71 -23.01
C LYS A 2 -6.78 4.04 -22.49
N LYS A 3 -5.78 4.83 -22.11
CA LYS A 3 -4.53 4.34 -21.51
C LYS A 3 -4.85 3.62 -20.20
N VAL A 4 -4.38 2.39 -20.02
CA VAL A 4 -4.52 1.62 -18.79
C VAL A 4 -3.83 2.37 -17.66
N ARG A 5 -4.52 2.53 -16.53
CA ARG A 5 -3.97 3.10 -15.30
C ARG A 5 -3.89 2.00 -14.24
N GLY A 6 -2.73 1.82 -13.63
CA GLY A 6 -2.55 0.84 -12.56
C GLY A 6 -2.17 1.48 -11.22
N ALA A 7 -2.19 0.66 -10.19
CA ALA A 7 -1.65 0.99 -8.88
C ALA A 7 -1.11 -0.25 -8.17
N LEU A 8 -0.18 -0.02 -7.26
CA LEU A 8 0.30 -0.99 -6.29
C LEU A 8 -0.17 -0.58 -4.89
N THR A 9 -0.60 -1.53 -4.08
CA THR A 9 -0.78 -1.31 -2.64
C THR A 9 0.21 -2.17 -1.85
N LEU A 10 0.80 -1.58 -0.81
CA LEU A 10 1.72 -2.27 0.08
C LEU A 10 1.10 -2.50 1.46
N ALA A 11 1.37 -3.67 2.02
CA ALA A 11 0.96 -4.09 3.37
C ALA A 11 -0.56 -4.06 3.62
N GLU A 12 -1.33 -4.63 2.69
CA GLU A 12 -2.77 -4.84 2.86
C GLU A 12 -3.04 -5.88 3.95
N GLY A 13 -4.01 -5.57 4.80
CA GLY A 13 -4.61 -6.51 5.74
C GLY A 13 -5.90 -7.08 5.16
N ARG A 14 -7.03 -6.81 5.80
CA ARG A 14 -8.33 -7.40 5.44
C ARG A 14 -8.87 -6.99 4.08
N TYR A 15 -9.49 -7.95 3.39
CA TYR A 15 -10.10 -7.77 2.06
C TYR A 15 -11.24 -6.75 2.03
N ASP A 16 -12.04 -6.67 3.09
CA ASP A 16 -13.16 -5.72 3.21
C ASP A 16 -12.71 -4.29 3.55
N CYS A 17 -11.45 -4.14 3.98
CA CYS A 17 -10.85 -2.88 4.42
C CYS A 17 -9.74 -2.41 3.48
N LYS A 18 -9.77 -2.88 2.22
CA LYS A 18 -8.82 -2.58 1.15
C LYS A 18 -8.55 -1.09 1.03
N THR A 19 -7.28 -0.79 0.78
CA THR A 19 -6.86 0.54 0.34
C THR A 19 -7.67 1.02 -0.87
N SER A 20 -8.14 2.27 -0.80
CA SER A 20 -8.73 2.98 -1.94
C SER A 20 -7.63 3.56 -2.83
N VAL A 21 -7.36 2.93 -3.97
CA VAL A 21 -6.33 3.34 -4.95
C VAL A 21 -6.79 4.43 -5.91
N SER A 22 -8.03 4.93 -5.77
CA SER A 22 -8.57 6.00 -6.63
C SER A 22 -8.46 7.38 -6.01
N LEU A 23 -7.85 7.50 -4.83
CA LEU A 23 -7.62 8.78 -4.18
C LEU A 23 -6.50 9.54 -4.89
N ALA A 24 -6.75 10.82 -5.18
CA ALA A 24 -5.73 11.80 -5.52
C ALA A 24 -6.04 13.11 -4.78
N LEU A 25 -5.03 14.01 -4.71
CA LEU A 25 -5.19 15.34 -4.12
C LEU A 25 -6.33 16.10 -4.82
N ASP A 26 -6.93 17.07 -4.12
CA ASP A 26 -7.91 18.02 -4.66
C ASP A 26 -9.26 17.42 -5.13
N LYS A 27 -9.67 16.29 -4.53
CA LYS A 27 -10.95 15.60 -4.79
C LYS A 27 -11.08 14.97 -6.19
N GLU A 28 -10.03 14.91 -7.00
CA GLU A 28 -10.11 14.18 -8.26
C GLU A 28 -9.95 12.68 -8.03
N ALA A 29 -11.02 11.91 -8.23
CA ALA A 29 -10.91 10.46 -8.23
C ALA A 29 -10.19 9.99 -9.51
N GLN A 30 -9.08 9.27 -9.36
CA GLN A 30 -8.38 8.65 -10.48
C GLN A 30 -8.62 7.15 -10.47
N GLU A 31 -9.65 6.69 -11.20
CA GLU A 31 -9.90 5.26 -11.35
C GLU A 31 -8.67 4.54 -11.91
N LYS A 32 -8.32 3.43 -11.25
CA LYS A 32 -7.28 2.51 -11.68
C LYS A 32 -7.95 1.29 -12.29
N ASN A 33 -7.51 0.91 -13.48
CA ASN A 33 -8.05 -0.21 -14.23
C ASN A 33 -7.48 -1.54 -13.76
N VAL A 34 -6.26 -1.53 -13.21
CA VAL A 34 -5.56 -2.72 -12.72
C VAL A 34 -4.90 -2.41 -11.37
N VAL A 35 -4.93 -3.35 -10.45
CA VAL A 35 -4.42 -3.17 -9.08
C VAL A 35 -3.68 -4.42 -8.66
N VAL A 36 -2.43 -4.23 -8.25
CA VAL A 36 -1.69 -5.23 -7.49
C VAL A 36 -1.81 -4.88 -6.02
N ARG A 37 -2.28 -5.82 -5.23
CA ARG A 37 -2.33 -5.70 -3.77
C ARG A 37 -1.30 -6.63 -3.17
N SER A 38 -0.57 -6.17 -2.17
CA SER A 38 0.41 -7.00 -1.49
C SER A 38 0.14 -7.06 0.00
N SER A 39 0.38 -8.22 0.61
CA SER A 39 0.24 -8.44 2.06
C SER A 39 1.54 -9.03 2.61
N LEU A 40 1.93 -8.59 3.81
CA LEU A 40 3.08 -9.15 4.53
C LEU A 40 2.82 -10.61 4.96
N LEU A 41 1.56 -10.94 5.24
CA LEU A 41 1.16 -12.26 5.70
C LEU A 41 1.22 -13.25 4.53
N SER A 42 1.58 -14.50 4.84
CA SER A 42 1.29 -15.61 3.93
C SER A 42 -0.22 -15.75 3.71
N PHE A 43 -0.64 -16.43 2.66
CA PHE A 43 -2.08 -16.62 2.43
C PHE A 43 -2.77 -17.31 3.61
N GLU A 44 -2.13 -18.31 4.20
CA GLU A 44 -2.68 -19.08 5.31
C GLU A 44 -2.85 -18.23 6.58
N GLU A 45 -1.86 -17.39 6.91
CA GLU A 45 -1.94 -16.43 8.02
C GLU A 45 -2.97 -15.34 7.75
N TRP A 46 -2.99 -14.81 6.52
CA TRP A 46 -3.98 -13.84 6.09
C TRP A 46 -5.39 -14.41 6.19
N ARG A 47 -5.61 -15.66 5.76
CA ARG A 47 -6.88 -16.35 5.90
C ARG A 47 -7.25 -16.51 7.37
N ALA A 48 -6.31 -16.88 8.23
CA ALA A 48 -6.59 -17.09 9.65
C ALA A 48 -6.92 -15.79 10.41
N THR A 49 -6.30 -14.66 10.02
CA THR A 49 -6.35 -13.40 10.78
C THR A 49 -7.24 -12.33 10.16
N CYS A 50 -7.36 -12.33 8.84
CA CYS A 50 -7.95 -11.25 8.06
C CYS A 50 -9.22 -11.66 7.31
N HIS A 51 -9.50 -12.95 7.19
CA HIS A 51 -10.74 -13.44 6.58
C HIS A 51 -11.84 -13.65 7.63
N VAL A 52 -13.02 -13.12 7.35
CA VAL A 52 -14.23 -13.39 8.14
C VAL A 52 -14.94 -14.56 7.49
N TYR A 53 -15.11 -15.66 8.23
CA TYR A 53 -15.77 -16.90 7.76
C TYR A 53 -17.18 -16.70 7.15
N GLY A 54 -17.82 -15.54 7.38
CA GLY A 54 -19.11 -15.16 6.78
C GLY A 54 -19.03 -14.51 5.39
N PHE A 55 -17.84 -14.26 4.84
CA PHE A 55 -17.68 -13.70 3.49
C PHE A 55 -17.16 -14.76 2.52
N PRO A 56 -17.67 -14.83 1.27
CA PRO A 56 -17.14 -15.74 0.28
C PRO A 56 -15.69 -15.39 -0.04
N PHE A 57 -14.88 -16.44 -0.23
CA PHE A 57 -13.50 -16.29 -0.64
C PHE A 57 -13.44 -15.57 -2.00
N PRO A 58 -12.76 -14.41 -2.12
CA PRO A 58 -12.88 -13.55 -3.29
C PRO A 58 -12.02 -14.01 -4.48
N PHE A 59 -11.33 -15.15 -4.37
CA PHE A 59 -10.30 -15.55 -5.33
C PHE A 59 -10.83 -16.54 -6.36
N LEU A 60 -10.70 -16.18 -7.64
CA LEU A 60 -11.12 -16.97 -8.79
C LEU A 60 -10.03 -17.93 -9.28
N ALA A 61 -8.76 -17.57 -9.09
CA ALA A 61 -7.61 -18.37 -9.54
C ALA A 61 -6.37 -18.09 -8.70
N TRP A 62 -5.36 -18.95 -8.87
CA TRP A 62 -4.07 -18.86 -8.18
C TRP A 62 -2.92 -18.78 -9.16
N ILE A 63 -1.91 -17.99 -8.82
CA ILE A 63 -0.61 -17.94 -9.47
C ILE A 63 0.40 -18.45 -8.44
N ARG A 64 1.03 -19.59 -8.70
CA ARG A 64 1.99 -20.24 -7.79
C ARG A 64 3.34 -20.38 -8.48
N GLY A 65 4.39 -19.97 -7.79
CA GLY A 65 5.79 -20.16 -8.19
C GLY A 65 6.64 -20.49 -6.97
N GLU A 66 7.92 -20.79 -7.19
CA GLU A 66 8.85 -21.25 -6.14
C GLU A 66 8.92 -20.31 -4.93
N ASN A 67 8.66 -19.01 -5.13
CA ASN A 67 8.59 -18.00 -4.08
C ASN A 67 7.41 -17.04 -4.26
N VAL A 68 6.39 -17.41 -5.05
CA VAL A 68 5.23 -16.54 -5.34
C VAL A 68 3.98 -17.26 -4.89
N GLU A 69 3.23 -16.61 -3.99
CA GLU A 69 1.84 -16.95 -3.73
C GLU A 69 0.98 -15.74 -4.07
N ALA A 70 0.15 -15.88 -5.12
CA ALA A 70 -0.76 -14.82 -5.53
C ALA A 70 -2.14 -15.37 -5.89
N ALA A 71 -3.16 -14.58 -5.60
CA ALA A 71 -4.56 -14.91 -5.83
C ALA A 71 -5.23 -13.85 -6.72
N VAL A 72 -5.91 -14.31 -7.76
CA VAL A 72 -6.66 -13.46 -8.68
C VAL A 72 -8.05 -13.25 -8.11
N VAL A 73 -8.44 -11.99 -7.93
CA VAL A 73 -9.80 -11.63 -7.47
C VAL A 73 -10.73 -11.49 -8.66
N ASP A 74 -10.31 -10.75 -9.67
CA ASP A 74 -11.04 -10.54 -10.92
C ASP A 74 -10.07 -10.14 -12.04
N SER A 75 -10.59 -9.63 -13.17
CA SER A 75 -9.77 -9.18 -14.30
C SER A 75 -8.99 -7.88 -14.04
N ARG A 76 -9.15 -7.26 -12.87
CA ARG A 76 -8.57 -5.96 -12.49
C ARG A 76 -7.77 -6.00 -11.19
N GLU A 77 -7.86 -7.06 -10.40
CA GLU A 77 -7.22 -7.13 -9.09
C GLU A 77 -6.53 -8.49 -8.84
N VAL A 78 -5.26 -8.42 -8.44
CA VAL A 78 -4.46 -9.56 -7.98
C VAL A 78 -3.86 -9.26 -6.62
N TRP A 79 -3.87 -10.25 -5.73
CA TRP A 79 -3.25 -10.20 -4.40
C TRP A 79 -1.97 -11.02 -4.42
N VAL A 80 -0.90 -10.49 -3.85
CA VAL A 80 0.40 -11.16 -3.67
C VAL A 80 0.70 -11.23 -2.18
N PHE A 81 0.98 -12.42 -1.67
CA PHE A 81 1.20 -12.69 -0.25
C PHE A 81 2.69 -12.78 0.08
N SER A 82 3.01 -12.71 1.37
CA SER A 82 4.39 -12.77 1.88
C SER A 82 5.30 -11.67 1.31
N VAL A 83 4.76 -10.48 1.07
CA VAL A 83 5.50 -9.33 0.54
C VAL A 83 5.91 -8.42 1.69
N ASP A 84 7.19 -8.43 2.05
CA ASP A 84 7.77 -7.44 2.94
C ASP A 84 8.11 -6.17 2.16
N ALA A 85 7.34 -5.12 2.40
CA ALA A 85 7.52 -3.83 1.74
C ALA A 85 8.86 -3.13 2.08
N THR A 86 9.63 -3.62 3.06
CA THR A 86 10.99 -3.16 3.34
C THR A 86 12.05 -3.90 2.53
N ARG A 87 11.67 -4.93 1.75
CA ARG A 87 12.56 -5.76 0.94
C ARG A 87 12.32 -5.52 -0.55
N THR A 88 13.32 -4.97 -1.22
CA THR A 88 13.30 -4.64 -2.65
C THR A 88 12.84 -5.79 -3.55
N GLN A 89 13.35 -7.01 -3.30
CA GLN A 89 13.02 -8.18 -4.13
C GLN A 89 11.55 -8.59 -4.02
N ASP A 90 10.94 -8.44 -2.84
CA ASP A 90 9.55 -8.82 -2.61
C ASP A 90 8.61 -7.85 -3.38
N ILE A 91 8.94 -6.55 -3.41
CA ILE A 91 8.22 -5.55 -4.23
C ILE A 91 8.39 -5.87 -5.72
N VAL A 92 9.62 -6.13 -6.19
CA VAL A 92 9.89 -6.50 -7.59
C VAL A 92 9.06 -7.71 -8.01
N GLN A 93 8.98 -8.72 -7.16
CA GLN A 93 8.22 -9.93 -7.41
C GLN A 93 6.72 -9.65 -7.49
N ALA A 94 6.16 -8.86 -6.55
CA ALA A 94 4.75 -8.48 -6.58
C ALA A 94 4.39 -7.72 -7.87
N VAL A 95 5.23 -6.77 -8.28
CA VAL A 95 5.01 -6.01 -9.52
C VAL A 95 5.10 -6.93 -10.74
N ARG A 96 6.06 -7.86 -10.79
CA ARG A 96 6.17 -8.84 -11.89
C ARG A 96 4.94 -9.73 -12.03
N VAL A 97 4.32 -10.15 -10.92
CA VAL A 97 3.05 -10.88 -10.94
C VAL A 97 1.96 -10.04 -11.62
N GLY A 98 1.85 -8.77 -11.26
CA GLY A 98 0.91 -7.85 -11.90
C GLY A 98 1.19 -7.62 -13.38
N MET A 99 2.45 -7.39 -13.75
CA MET A 99 2.88 -7.22 -15.13
C MET A 99 2.49 -8.44 -15.98
N PHE A 100 2.76 -9.64 -15.47
CA PHE A 100 2.41 -10.89 -16.13
C PHE A 100 0.89 -11.06 -16.26
N PHE A 101 0.14 -10.92 -15.17
CA PHE A 101 -1.29 -11.18 -15.15
C PHE A 101 -2.09 -10.17 -16.00
N PHE A 102 -1.77 -8.88 -15.91
CA PHE A 102 -2.48 -7.83 -16.64
C PHE A 102 -1.89 -7.53 -18.02
N ASN A 103 -0.74 -8.13 -18.36
CA ASN A 103 0.04 -7.81 -19.57
C ASN A 103 0.35 -6.31 -19.69
N VAL A 104 0.94 -5.73 -18.63
CA VAL A 104 1.30 -4.31 -18.52
C VAL A 104 2.77 -4.13 -18.13
N THR A 105 3.29 -2.90 -18.25
CA THR A 105 4.65 -2.56 -17.81
C THR A 105 4.69 -2.15 -16.34
N ALA A 106 5.90 -2.14 -15.76
CA ALA A 106 6.14 -1.61 -14.42
C ALA A 106 5.64 -0.16 -14.27
N ASP A 107 5.79 0.69 -15.30
CA ASP A 107 5.30 2.07 -15.30
C ASP A 107 3.80 2.19 -15.02
N THR A 108 3.03 1.18 -15.45
CA THR A 108 1.58 1.18 -15.25
C THR A 108 1.24 0.96 -13.78
N LEU A 109 2.04 0.17 -13.05
CA LEU A 109 1.75 -0.27 -11.69
C LEU A 109 2.46 0.57 -10.63
N LEU A 110 3.70 0.99 -10.90
CA LEU A 110 4.56 1.70 -9.94
C LEU A 110 4.30 3.20 -9.85
N ARG A 111 3.69 3.82 -10.88
CA ARG A 111 3.45 5.26 -10.86
C ARG A 111 2.73 5.75 -9.61
N ASP A 112 1.76 4.96 -9.14
CA ASP A 112 0.98 5.25 -7.95
C ASP A 112 1.02 4.06 -6.97
N VAL A 113 1.71 4.25 -5.86
CA VAL A 113 1.84 3.26 -4.79
C VAL A 113 1.14 3.77 -3.55
N TYR A 114 0.26 2.96 -2.98
CA TYR A 114 -0.61 3.34 -1.87
C TYR A 114 -0.32 2.51 -0.62
N VAL A 115 -0.24 3.17 0.53
CA VAL A 115 -0.12 2.51 1.84
C VAL A 115 -1.10 3.07 2.87
N LYS A 116 -1.65 2.15 3.66
CA LYS A 116 -2.56 2.47 4.75
C LYS A 116 -1.82 2.31 6.08
N ASN A 117 -1.47 3.44 6.70
CA ASN A 117 -1.13 3.48 8.11
C ASN A 117 -0.09 2.42 8.56
N LEU A 118 1.05 2.34 7.87
CA LEU A 118 2.14 1.42 8.24
C LEU A 118 2.57 1.65 9.68
N ASP A 119 2.82 0.57 10.40
CA ASP A 119 3.13 0.60 11.82
C ASP A 119 3.98 -0.62 12.21
N VAL A 120 4.95 -0.42 13.10
CA VAL A 120 5.83 -1.49 13.61
C VAL A 120 5.17 -2.35 14.70
N GLY A 121 3.94 -2.02 15.12
CA GLY A 121 3.18 -2.73 16.15
C GLY A 121 3.52 -2.29 17.58
N ASP A 122 2.55 -2.47 18.49
CA ASP A 122 2.63 -1.97 19.87
C ASP A 122 3.25 -2.96 20.86
N ALA A 123 3.42 -4.23 20.47
CA ALA A 123 3.55 -5.34 21.43
C ALA A 123 4.84 -5.37 22.26
N GLN A 124 5.88 -4.60 21.90
CA GLN A 124 7.20 -4.67 22.54
C GLN A 124 7.93 -3.32 22.66
N ILE A 125 7.29 -2.20 22.29
CA ILE A 125 8.01 -0.92 22.20
C ILE A 125 7.85 -0.12 23.50
N PRO A 126 8.95 0.23 24.19
CA PRO A 126 8.92 0.69 25.57
C PRO A 126 8.44 2.13 25.76
N SER A 127 8.26 2.92 24.69
CA SER A 127 7.78 4.31 24.79
C SER A 127 7.12 4.82 23.51
N PRO A 128 6.25 5.86 23.60
CA PRO A 128 5.68 6.53 22.44
C PRO A 128 6.73 7.08 21.46
N GLN A 129 7.85 7.59 21.96
CA GLN A 129 8.92 8.10 21.09
C GLN A 129 9.61 6.96 20.32
N ALA A 130 9.80 5.80 20.95
CA ALA A 130 10.35 4.64 20.27
C ALA A 130 9.39 4.12 19.17
N LEU A 131 8.08 4.21 19.37
CA LEU A 131 7.07 3.90 18.34
C LEU A 131 7.19 4.85 17.15
N VAL A 132 7.28 6.16 17.41
CA VAL A 132 7.48 7.16 16.35
C VAL A 132 8.77 6.89 15.57
N ASN A 133 9.88 6.61 16.25
CA ASN A 133 11.16 6.33 15.60
C ASN A 133 11.10 5.04 14.77
N GLY A 134 10.47 3.98 15.30
CA GLY A 134 10.27 2.72 14.58
C GLY A 134 9.42 2.90 13.32
N ASN A 135 8.32 3.64 13.44
CA ASN A 135 7.46 3.97 12.31
C ASN A 135 8.19 4.85 11.29
N GLN A 136 8.95 5.85 11.72
CA GLN A 136 9.76 6.68 10.83
C GLN A 136 10.77 5.84 10.03
N ALA A 137 11.49 4.93 10.69
CA ALA A 137 12.41 4.00 10.05
C ALA A 137 11.70 3.04 9.08
N LEU A 138 10.52 2.53 9.46
CA LEU A 138 9.71 1.67 8.60
C LEU A 138 9.34 2.38 7.30
N TYR A 139 8.79 3.60 7.37
CA TYR A 139 8.44 4.36 6.16
C TYR A 139 9.68 4.70 5.32
N GLN A 140 10.79 5.07 5.96
CA GLN A 140 12.04 5.32 5.24
C GLN A 140 12.50 4.08 4.47
N ASN A 141 12.53 2.92 5.12
CA ASN A 141 12.97 1.65 4.52
C ASN A 141 12.03 1.22 3.38
N VAL A 142 10.72 1.38 3.54
CA VAL A 142 9.75 1.09 2.47
C VAL A 142 9.98 1.99 1.26
N CYS A 143 10.18 3.29 1.46
CA CYS A 143 10.43 4.21 0.36
C CYS A 143 11.76 3.93 -0.35
N VAL A 144 12.81 3.56 0.39
CA VAL A 144 14.10 3.14 -0.20
C VAL A 144 13.91 1.87 -1.03
N ALA A 145 13.30 0.82 -0.45
CA ALA A 145 13.06 -0.44 -1.15
C ALA A 145 12.19 -0.26 -2.41
N LEU A 146 11.20 0.64 -2.35
CA LEU A 146 10.34 0.94 -3.49
C LEU A 146 11.12 1.59 -4.64
N ARG A 147 12.02 2.53 -4.32
CA ARG A 147 12.88 3.15 -5.34
C ARG A 147 13.83 2.15 -5.97
N GLU A 148 14.50 1.35 -5.15
CA GLU A 148 15.39 0.30 -5.65
C GLU A 148 14.63 -0.72 -6.52
N ALA A 149 13.38 -1.02 -6.18
CA ALA A 149 12.53 -1.91 -6.96
C ALA A 149 12.13 -1.28 -8.30
N ALA A 150 11.84 0.02 -8.32
CA ALA A 150 11.62 0.77 -9.56
C ALA A 150 12.85 0.75 -10.47
N ASP A 151 14.04 1.00 -9.93
CA ASP A 151 15.30 0.92 -10.67
C ASP A 151 15.52 -0.49 -11.24
N ALA A 152 15.32 -1.54 -10.42
CA ALA A 152 15.44 -2.94 -10.83
C ALA A 152 14.43 -3.37 -11.90
N LEU A 153 13.31 -2.65 -12.02
CA LEU A 153 12.27 -2.84 -13.03
C LEU A 153 12.40 -1.87 -14.21
N ALA A 154 13.47 -1.08 -14.27
CA ALA A 154 13.74 -0.06 -15.28
C ALA A 154 12.61 0.99 -15.39
N TYR A 155 11.93 1.29 -14.28
CA TYR A 155 10.98 2.39 -14.21
C TYR A 155 11.72 3.71 -14.14
N SER A 156 11.36 4.66 -15.01
CA SER A 156 12.03 5.98 -15.10
C SER A 156 11.07 7.16 -14.88
N GLY A 157 9.82 6.90 -14.53
CA GLY A 157 8.84 7.93 -14.24
C GLY A 157 8.86 8.39 -12.77
N GLU A 158 7.98 9.35 -12.45
CA GLU A 158 7.78 9.82 -11.07
C GLU A 158 7.00 8.79 -10.24
N LEU A 159 7.59 8.39 -9.12
CA LEU A 159 6.97 7.52 -8.12
C LEU A 159 6.08 8.36 -7.19
N ASN A 160 4.77 8.17 -7.24
CA ASN A 160 3.83 8.80 -6.32
C ASN A 160 3.53 7.84 -5.17
N PHE A 161 4.12 8.10 -4.00
CA PHE A 161 3.87 7.33 -2.79
C PHE A 161 2.78 8.00 -1.94
N TRP A 162 1.61 7.40 -1.95
CA TRP A 162 0.40 7.87 -1.29
C TRP A 162 0.24 7.21 0.07
N THR A 163 0.28 8.00 1.13
CA THR A 163 0.02 7.52 2.50
C THR A 163 -1.26 8.14 3.01
N TYR A 164 -2.20 7.31 3.45
CA TYR A 164 -3.40 7.78 4.13
C TYR A 164 -3.41 7.24 5.56
N SER A 165 -3.59 8.16 6.49
CA SER A 165 -3.66 7.88 7.92
C SER A 165 -4.99 8.40 8.48
N HIS A 166 -5.37 7.86 9.62
CA HIS A 166 -6.59 8.27 10.30
C HIS A 166 -6.31 9.55 11.10
N HIS A 167 -7.07 10.64 10.86
CA HIS A 167 -6.81 11.93 11.53
C HIS A 167 -6.78 11.84 13.06
N ASN A 168 -7.66 11.02 13.64
CA ASN A 168 -7.74 10.85 15.11
C ASN A 168 -6.81 9.73 15.65
N ASN A 169 -6.06 9.06 14.78
CA ASN A 169 -5.09 8.04 15.19
C ASN A 169 -3.88 8.04 14.23
N PRO A 170 -3.14 9.16 14.15
CA PRO A 170 -1.92 9.20 13.37
C PRO A 170 -0.87 8.32 14.08
N ARG A 171 -0.41 7.25 13.42
CA ARG A 171 0.64 6.36 13.96
C ARG A 171 1.97 7.07 14.17
N MET A 172 2.16 8.25 13.57
CA MET A 172 3.24 9.17 13.88
C MET A 172 2.84 10.62 13.56
N PRO A 173 3.49 11.62 14.17
CA PRO A 173 3.30 13.03 13.81
C PRO A 173 3.64 13.32 12.34
N GLN A 174 2.90 14.22 11.68
CA GLN A 174 3.12 14.60 10.27
C GLN A 174 4.57 15.00 9.98
N LYS A 175 5.20 15.77 10.88
CA LYS A 175 6.59 16.20 10.71
C LYS A 175 7.55 15.01 10.60
N ALA A 176 7.42 14.01 11.47
CA ALA A 176 8.24 12.81 11.44
C ALA A 176 7.98 11.98 10.17
N LEU A 177 6.73 11.91 9.71
CA LEU A 177 6.37 11.26 8.45
C LEU A 177 7.02 11.94 7.25
N HIS A 178 6.98 13.26 7.19
CA HIS A 178 7.58 14.05 6.11
C HIS A 178 9.11 13.93 6.13
N GLU A 179 9.72 13.94 7.32
CA GLU A 179 11.14 13.67 7.49
C GLU A 179 11.52 12.26 6.98
N ALA A 180 10.71 11.23 7.26
CA ALA A 180 10.94 9.88 6.72
C ALA A 180 11.01 9.89 5.18
N PHE A 181 10.07 10.56 4.53
CA PHE A 181 10.02 10.68 3.06
C PHE A 181 11.22 11.45 2.51
N SER A 182 11.54 12.61 3.09
CA SER A 182 12.69 13.41 2.67
C SER A 182 14.01 12.66 2.87
N SER A 183 14.18 11.92 3.97
CA SER A 183 15.36 11.09 4.23
C SER A 183 15.47 9.89 3.28
N ALA A 184 14.35 9.39 2.73
CA ALA A 184 14.33 8.40 1.65
C ALA A 184 14.55 9.02 0.25
N GLY A 185 14.75 10.34 0.18
CA GLY A 185 15.06 11.09 -1.04
C GLY A 185 13.85 11.54 -1.84
N ALA A 186 12.70 11.77 -1.19
CA ALA A 186 11.56 12.42 -1.84
C ALA A 186 11.94 13.83 -2.31
N THR A 187 11.62 14.15 -3.55
CA THR A 187 11.81 15.49 -4.14
C THR A 187 10.71 16.47 -3.73
N SER A 188 9.52 15.94 -3.41
CA SER A 188 8.38 16.73 -2.93
C SER A 188 7.56 15.92 -1.95
N VAL A 189 7.08 16.57 -0.89
CA VAL A 189 6.13 16.00 0.06
C VAL A 189 4.97 16.97 0.22
N MET A 190 3.75 16.48 -0.01
CA MET A 190 2.52 17.26 0.06
C MET A 190 1.53 16.60 1.00
N THR A 191 0.75 17.42 1.70
CA THR A 191 -0.43 16.98 2.44
C THR A 191 -1.65 17.53 1.72
N ASP A 192 -2.70 16.74 1.62
CA ASP A 192 -3.98 17.21 1.12
C ASP A 192 -4.56 18.25 2.08
N ASN A 193 -4.68 19.48 1.59
CA ASN A 193 -5.26 20.58 2.36
C ASN A 193 -6.80 20.56 2.31
N VAL A 194 -7.39 19.67 1.50
CA VAL A 194 -8.82 19.57 1.30
C VAL A 194 -9.45 18.64 2.34
N LYS A 195 -10.23 19.23 3.25
CA LYS A 195 -10.81 18.58 4.44
C LYS A 195 -11.86 17.48 4.18
N SER A 196 -12.04 16.97 2.96
CA SER A 196 -13.22 16.19 2.55
C SER A 196 -13.00 14.70 2.27
N HIS A 197 -11.81 14.13 2.49
CA HIS A 197 -11.59 12.69 2.28
C HIS A 197 -12.19 11.88 3.44
N TRP A 198 -13.51 11.67 3.38
CA TRP A 198 -14.22 10.74 4.24
C TRP A 198 -14.10 9.35 3.63
N THR A 199 -13.24 8.51 4.19
CA THR A 199 -13.10 7.11 3.77
C THR A 199 -13.62 6.21 4.88
N ARG A 200 -14.16 5.03 4.52
CA ARG A 200 -14.47 4.00 5.51
C ARG A 200 -13.16 3.34 5.89
N VAL A 201 -12.70 3.60 7.11
CA VAL A 201 -11.43 3.06 7.60
C VAL A 201 -11.75 1.96 8.59
N GLY A 202 -11.80 0.71 8.12
CA GLY A 202 -11.94 -0.44 9.02
C GLY A 202 -10.80 -0.50 10.05
N ASN A 203 -11.11 -1.03 11.24
CA ASN A 203 -10.14 -1.23 12.32
C ASN A 203 -9.38 -2.55 12.12
N ASN A 204 -8.35 -2.80 12.92
CA ASN A 204 -7.59 -4.06 12.86
C ASN A 204 -8.39 -5.27 13.39
N GLN A 205 -9.60 -5.05 13.91
CA GLN A 205 -10.59 -6.08 14.29
C GLN A 205 -11.59 -6.34 13.15
N GLY A 206 -11.44 -5.60 12.05
CA GLY A 206 -12.33 -5.36 10.91
C GLY A 206 -13.81 -5.38 11.18
N ASP A 207 -14.20 -4.49 12.06
CA ASP A 207 -15.40 -3.71 11.80
C ASP A 207 -15.14 -2.84 10.56
N PRO A 208 -16.17 -2.60 9.69
CA PRO A 208 -16.05 -1.72 8.52
C PRO A 208 -15.67 -0.27 8.86
N GLY A 209 -15.50 0.04 10.15
CA GLY A 209 -14.98 1.29 10.66
C GLY A 209 -15.98 2.43 10.51
N GLN A 210 -15.69 3.53 11.21
CA GLN A 210 -16.42 4.77 10.99
C GLN A 210 -15.96 5.41 9.68
N HIS A 211 -16.83 6.23 9.08
CA HIS A 211 -16.38 7.19 8.08
C HIS A 211 -15.50 8.19 8.80
N CYS A 212 -14.23 8.21 8.43
CA CYS A 212 -13.25 9.02 9.12
C CYS A 212 -12.54 9.91 8.13
N LYS A 213 -12.29 11.15 8.57
CA LYS A 213 -11.42 12.07 7.86
C LYS A 213 -10.04 11.43 7.81
N SER A 214 -9.58 11.15 6.60
CA SER A 214 -8.25 10.60 6.35
C SER A 214 -7.31 11.76 6.02
N ASP A 215 -6.15 11.79 6.66
CA ASP A 215 -5.07 12.69 6.25
C ASP A 215 -4.30 11.98 5.13
N LEU A 216 -4.31 12.58 3.93
CA LEU A 216 -3.65 12.06 2.74
C LEU A 216 -2.35 12.82 2.52
N HIS A 217 -1.27 12.07 2.37
CA HIS A 217 0.05 12.59 2.04
C HIS A 217 0.53 11.97 0.74
N ARG A 218 1.27 12.76 -0.04
CA ARG A 218 1.96 12.29 -1.24
C ARG A 218 3.44 12.65 -1.15
N ALA A 219 4.30 11.65 -1.26
CA ALA A 219 5.71 11.85 -1.55
C ALA A 219 5.99 11.53 -3.02
N ILE A 220 6.78 12.38 -3.69
CA ILE A 220 7.22 12.18 -5.07
C ILE A 220 8.71 11.83 -5.04
N PHE A 221 9.09 10.76 -5.72
CA PHE A 221 10.47 10.32 -5.91
C PHE A 221 10.83 10.31 -7.39
#